data_AF-A0A258RG41-F1
#
_entry.id   AF-A0A258RG41-F1
#
_cell.length_a   1.000
_cell.length_b   1.000
_cell.length_c   1.000
_cell.angle_alpha   90.00
_cell.angle_beta   90.00
_cell.angle_gamma   90.00
#
_symmetry.space_group_name_H-M   'P 1'
#
loop_
_entity.id
_entity.type
_entity.pdbx_description
1 polymer ?
#
loop_
_entity_poly.entity_id
_entity_poly.type
_entity_poly.pdbx_seq_one_letter_code
_entity_poly.pdbx_strand_id
1 'polypeptide(L)'
;MANMVARGFLALAGLLAIGLFALVWFDQPRFAAQLGPTAATPLAAATLRADVGGFFATWAIGALLAAWRNDKQIALLPMLLLALAFAGRLYSYALTGDAAIIQPMAIEAVLVVLIGLARSQLR
;
A
#
# COMPACT_ATOMS: atom_id res chain seq x y z
N MET A 1 -8.20 -18.74 16.68
CA MET A 1 -6.80 -18.25 16.54
C MET A 1 -6.59 -17.55 15.20
N ALA A 2 -6.97 -18.15 14.07
CA ALA A 2 -6.82 -17.58 12.72
C ALA A 2 -7.36 -16.15 12.54
N ASN A 3 -8.55 -15.85 13.08
CA ASN A 3 -9.11 -14.49 13.05
C ASN A 3 -8.21 -13.46 13.76
N MET A 4 -7.68 -13.80 14.94
CA MET A 4 -6.78 -12.89 15.68
C MET A 4 -5.49 -12.62 14.90
N VAL A 5 -4.92 -13.66 14.27
CA VAL A 5 -3.73 -13.53 13.41
C VAL A 5 -4.03 -12.64 12.21
N ALA A 6 -5.17 -12.82 11.55
CA ALA A 6 -5.59 -11.99 10.42
C ALA A 6 -5.73 -10.51 10.81
N ARG A 7 -6.37 -10.22 11.94
CA ARG A 7 -6.51 -8.86 12.47
C ARG A 7 -5.16 -8.26 12.84
N GLY A 8 -4.27 -9.03 13.47
CA GLY A 8 -2.91 -8.60 13.78
C GLY A 8 -2.11 -8.26 12.53
N PHE A 9 -2.17 -9.11 11.50
CA PHE A 9 -1.53 -8.86 10.21
C PHE A 9 -2.06 -7.57 9.54
N LEU A 10 -3.38 -7.38 9.50
CA LEU A 10 -3.97 -6.16 8.93
C LEU A 10 -3.56 -4.91 9.71
N ALA A 11 -3.46 -4.99 11.03
CA ALA A 11 -2.96 -3.89 11.84
C ALA A 11 -1.50 -3.55 11.51
N LEU A 12 -0.63 -4.55 11.35
CA LEU A 12 0.76 -4.37 10.93
C LEU A 12 0.86 -3.77 9.52
N ALA A 13 0.06 -4.25 8.57
CA ALA A 13 0.00 -3.69 7.22
C ALA A 13 -0.46 -2.21 7.24
N GLY A 14 -1.43 -1.88 8.10
CA GLY A 14 -1.87 -0.51 8.30
C GLY A 14 -0.78 0.39 8.90
N LEU A 15 -0.01 -0.11 9.87
CA LEU A 15 1.13 0.62 10.45
C LEU A 15 2.26 0.85 9.43
N LEU A 16 2.55 -0.14 8.58
CA LEU A 16 3.47 0.02 7.45
C LEU A 16 3.01 1.15 6.52
N ALA A 17 1.71 1.16 6.18
CA ALA A 17 1.13 2.20 5.33
C ALA A 17 1.17 3.60 5.98
N ILE A 18 1.03 3.70 7.31
CA ILE A 18 1.26 4.97 8.05
C ILE A 18 2.70 5.45 7.88
N GLY A 19 3.68 4.55 7.95
CA GLY A 19 5.09 4.89 7.72
C GLY A 19 5.33 5.45 6.32
N LEU A 20 4.76 4.81 5.29
CA LEU A 20 4.85 5.26 3.90
C LEU A 20 4.13 6.59 3.66
N PHE A 21 2.93 6.75 4.24
CA PHE A 21 2.20 8.02 4.29
C PHE A 21 3.08 9.13 4.87
N ALA A 22 3.71 8.88 6.02
CA ALA A 22 4.51 9.87 6.71
C ALA A 22 5.73 10.29 5.88
N LEU A 23 6.38 9.33 5.21
CA LEU A 23 7.47 9.63 4.27
C LEU A 23 6.99 10.54 3.13
N VAL A 24 5.88 10.22 2.48
CA VAL A 24 5.37 11.02 1.35
C VAL A 24 4.93 12.42 1.78
N TRP A 25 4.34 12.57 2.97
CA TRP A 25 3.87 13.86 3.45
C TRP A 25 4.97 14.76 3.99
N PHE A 26 5.88 14.19 4.79
CA PHE A 26 6.82 14.93 5.62
C PHE A 26 8.28 14.82 5.18
N ASP A 27 8.68 13.78 4.45
CA ASP A 27 10.09 13.53 4.05
C ASP A 27 10.20 12.97 2.62
N GLN A 28 9.83 13.82 1.64
CA GLN A 28 9.86 13.48 0.22
C GLN A 28 11.26 13.14 -0.33
N PRO A 29 12.37 13.77 0.11
CA PRO A 29 13.71 13.34 -0.30
C PRO A 29 14.01 11.89 0.08
N ARG A 30 13.67 11.47 1.30
CA ARG A 30 13.83 10.08 1.72
C ARG A 30 12.88 9.13 0.98
N PHE A 31 11.64 9.56 0.73
CA PHE A 31 10.70 8.82 -0.09
C PHE A 31 11.26 8.56 -1.50
N ALA A 32 11.81 9.59 -2.15
CA ALA A 32 12.42 9.48 -3.46
C ALA A 32 13.61 8.51 -3.47
N ALA A 33 14.48 8.58 -2.46
CA ALA A 33 15.63 7.69 -2.34
C ALA A 33 15.25 6.21 -2.16
N GLN A 34 14.08 5.92 -1.59
CA GLN A 34 13.62 4.54 -1.36
C GLN A 34 12.72 4.00 -2.46
N LEU A 35 11.89 4.83 -3.08
CA LEU A 35 10.80 4.39 -3.96
C LEU A 35 10.86 4.99 -5.36
N GLY A 36 11.67 6.03 -5.59
CA GLY A 36 11.95 6.60 -6.91
C GLY A 36 11.34 7.99 -7.19
N PRO A 37 10.05 8.26 -6.93
CA PRO A 37 9.44 9.52 -7.35
C PRO A 37 10.07 10.74 -6.67
N THR A 38 10.50 11.70 -7.49
CA THR A 38 11.10 12.97 -7.04
C THR A 38 10.13 14.14 -7.20
N ALA A 39 10.07 15.03 -6.21
CA ALA A 39 9.32 16.28 -6.30
C ALA A 39 10.22 17.44 -6.79
N ALA A 40 10.40 17.57 -8.11
CA ALA A 40 11.25 18.63 -8.67
C ALA A 40 10.66 20.05 -8.55
N THR A 41 9.36 20.17 -8.29
CA THR A 41 8.64 21.45 -8.17
C THR A 41 7.66 21.41 -7.00
N PRO A 42 7.20 22.57 -6.49
CA PRO A 42 6.15 22.62 -5.47
C PRO A 42 4.85 21.93 -5.90
N LEU A 43 4.51 22.01 -7.20
CA LEU A 43 3.35 21.31 -7.75
C LEU A 43 3.54 19.79 -7.69
N ALA A 44 4.69 19.27 -8.12
CA ALA A 44 5.00 17.84 -8.01
C ALA A 44 4.98 17.37 -6.55
N ALA A 45 5.48 18.20 -5.63
CA ALA A 45 5.41 17.93 -4.19
C ALA A 45 3.96 17.83 -3.69
N ALA A 46 3.06 18.70 -4.17
CA ALA A 46 1.65 18.67 -3.83
C ALA A 46 0.95 17.43 -4.41
N THR A 47 1.22 17.09 -5.67
CA THR A 47 0.71 15.88 -6.34
C THR A 47 1.12 14.61 -5.61
N LEU A 48 2.38 14.48 -5.20
CA LEU A 48 2.82 13.32 -4.42
C LEU A 48 2.07 13.19 -3.10
N ARG A 49 1.82 14.29 -2.37
CA ARG A 49 1.05 14.25 -1.12
C ARG A 49 -0.41 13.85 -1.36
N ALA A 50 -1.03 14.43 -2.37
CA ALA A 50 -2.44 14.19 -2.67
C ALA A 50 -2.65 12.74 -3.14
N ASP A 51 -1.90 12.30 -4.14
CA ASP A 51 -2.21 11.07 -4.86
C ASP A 51 -1.50 9.86 -4.24
N VAL A 52 -0.18 9.96 -4.07
CA VAL A 52 0.62 8.87 -3.49
C VAL A 52 0.44 8.81 -1.98
N GLY A 53 0.41 9.97 -1.34
CA GLY A 53 0.07 10.08 0.08
C GLY A 53 -1.36 9.57 0.30
N GLY A 54 -2.34 10.10 -0.45
CA GLY A 54 -3.74 9.66 -0.37
C GLY A 54 -3.88 8.14 -0.48
N PHE A 55 -3.18 7.51 -1.43
CA PHE A 55 -3.12 6.05 -1.56
C PHE A 55 -2.68 5.36 -0.26
N PHE A 56 -1.54 5.75 0.32
CA PHE A 56 -1.05 5.15 1.56
C PHE A 56 -1.94 5.47 2.76
N ALA A 57 -2.55 6.65 2.81
CA ALA A 57 -3.52 7.03 3.84
C ALA A 57 -4.74 6.12 3.81
N THR A 58 -5.32 5.92 2.62
CA THR A 58 -6.50 5.09 2.44
C THR A 58 -6.20 3.63 2.74
N TRP A 59 -5.02 3.13 2.35
CA TRP A 59 -4.56 1.81 2.76
C TRP A 59 -4.48 1.71 4.29
N ALA A 60 -3.77 2.63 4.96
CA ALA A 60 -3.64 2.63 6.41
C ALA A 60 -5.00 2.60 7.12
N ILE A 61 -5.90 3.51 6.75
CA ILE A 61 -7.24 3.62 7.34
C ILE A 61 -8.03 2.34 7.08
N GLY A 62 -8.06 1.84 5.84
CA GLY A 62 -8.80 0.63 5.49
C GLY A 62 -8.30 -0.60 6.24
N ALA A 63 -7.00 -0.81 6.30
CA ALA A 63 -6.41 -1.97 6.98
C ALA A 63 -6.64 -1.93 8.50
N LEU A 64 -6.41 -0.77 9.14
CA LEU A 64 -6.64 -0.60 10.58
C LEU A 64 -8.12 -0.72 10.95
N LEU A 65 -9.00 -0.12 10.16
CA LEU A 65 -10.44 -0.16 10.40
C LEU A 65 -11.00 -1.57 10.21
N ALA A 66 -10.54 -2.29 9.18
CA ALA A 66 -10.89 -3.70 8.98
C ALA A 66 -10.41 -4.58 10.14
N ALA A 67 -9.18 -4.37 10.61
CA ALA A 67 -8.64 -5.07 11.77
C ALA A 67 -9.44 -4.77 13.04
N TRP A 68 -9.78 -3.51 13.29
CA TRP A 68 -10.50 -3.10 14.49
C TRP A 68 -11.94 -3.62 14.49
N ARG A 69 -12.69 -3.38 13.42
CA ARG A 69 -14.10 -3.78 13.27
C ARG A 69 -14.30 -5.25 12.92
N ASN A 70 -13.23 -5.96 12.57
CA ASN A 70 -13.28 -7.35 12.12
C ASN A 70 -14.23 -7.55 10.92
N ASP A 71 -14.12 -6.66 9.93
CA ASP A 71 -15.04 -6.55 8.79
C ASP A 71 -14.30 -6.85 7.47
N LYS A 72 -14.71 -7.92 6.80
CA LYS A 72 -14.11 -8.35 5.52
C LYS A 72 -14.35 -7.38 4.37
N GLN A 73 -15.43 -6.61 4.39
CA GLN A 73 -15.72 -5.65 3.32
C GLN A 73 -14.76 -4.47 3.38
N ILE A 74 -14.41 -4.02 4.59
CA ILE A 74 -13.42 -2.95 4.75
C ILE A 74 -12.03 -3.44 4.32
N ALA A 75 -11.67 -4.70 4.58
CA ALA A 75 -10.40 -5.28 4.12
C ALA A 75 -10.28 -5.36 2.59
N LEU A 76 -11.38 -5.26 1.84
CA LEU A 76 -11.34 -5.19 0.38
C LEU A 76 -10.68 -3.91 -0.12
N LEU A 77 -10.85 -2.79 0.60
CA LEU A 77 -10.29 -1.50 0.23
C LEU A 77 -8.76 -1.52 0.06
N PRO A 78 -7.96 -1.92 1.09
CA PRO A 78 -6.51 -2.00 0.93
C PRO A 78 -6.07 -3.08 -0.06
N MET A 79 -6.85 -4.16 -0.20
CA MET A 79 -6.59 -5.20 -1.19
C MET A 79 -6.71 -4.67 -2.63
N LEU A 80 -7.76 -3.91 -2.94
CA LEU A 80 -7.97 -3.32 -4.26
C LEU A 80 -6.91 -2.27 -4.60
N LEU A 81 -6.54 -1.43 -3.63
CA LEU A 81 -5.48 -0.44 -3.81
C LEU A 81 -4.16 -1.11 -4.23
N LEU A 82 -3.72 -2.13 -3.49
CA LEU A 82 -2.49 -2.85 -3.82
C LEU A 82 -2.60 -3.67 -5.11
N ALA A 83 -3.76 -4.23 -5.42
CA ALA A 83 -3.98 -4.94 -6.69
C ALA A 83 -3.90 -4.00 -7.90
N LEU A 84 -4.45 -2.79 -7.80
CA LEU A 84 -4.35 -1.77 -8.84
C LEU A 84 -2.92 -1.25 -8.97
N ALA A 85 -2.21 -1.05 -7.86
CA ALA A 85 -0.81 -0.66 -7.89
C ALA A 85 0.09 -1.74 -8.54
N PHE A 86 -0.17 -3.02 -8.23
CA PHE A 86 0.46 -4.16 -8.89
C PHE A 86 0.18 -4.18 -10.39
N ALA A 87 -1.08 -3.98 -10.81
CA ALA A 87 -1.44 -3.92 -12.22
C ALA A 87 -0.71 -2.77 -12.96
N GLY A 88 -0.59 -1.62 -12.31
CA GLY A 88 0.20 -0.49 -12.82
C GLY A 88 1.67 -0.87 -13.01
N ARG A 89 2.29 -1.53 -12.03
CA ARG A 89 3.69 -1.99 -12.14
C ARG A 89 3.89 -3.09 -13.17
N LEU A 90 2.95 -4.02 -13.27
CA LEU A 90 2.97 -5.06 -14.28
C LEU A 90 2.91 -4.46 -15.69
N TYR A 91 2.04 -3.47 -15.90
CA TYR A 91 1.97 -2.72 -17.15
C TYR A 91 3.29 -2.00 -17.44
N SER A 92 3.85 -1.28 -16.46
CA SER A 92 5.15 -0.61 -16.64
C SER A 92 6.27 -1.59 -16.97
N TYR A 93 6.34 -2.73 -16.27
CA TYR A 93 7.34 -3.78 -16.53
C TYR A 93 7.18 -4.37 -17.94
N ALA A 94 5.94 -4.61 -18.40
CA ALA A 94 5.68 -5.08 -19.75
C ALA A 94 6.17 -4.10 -20.84
N LEU A 95 6.18 -2.79 -20.53
CA LEU A 95 6.67 -1.76 -21.46
C LEU A 95 8.18 -1.57 -21.42
N THR A 96 8.81 -1.63 -20.25
CA THR A 96 10.21 -1.23 -20.06
C THR A 96 11.16 -2.42 -19.91
N GLY A 97 10.68 -3.57 -19.44
CA GLY A 97 11.50 -4.70 -19.03
C GLY A 97 12.40 -4.41 -17.82
N ASP A 98 12.21 -3.30 -17.11
CA ASP A 98 13.11 -2.86 -16.04
C ASP A 98 12.99 -3.77 -14.81
N ALA A 99 14.07 -4.49 -14.52
CA ALA A 99 14.16 -5.41 -13.40
C ALA A 99 13.99 -4.72 -12.03
N ALA A 100 14.26 -3.41 -11.91
CA ALA A 100 14.03 -2.67 -10.68
C ALA A 100 12.56 -2.66 -10.25
N ILE A 101 11.62 -2.87 -11.19
CA ILE A 101 10.18 -2.93 -10.92
C ILE A 101 9.77 -4.26 -10.26
N ILE A 102 10.57 -5.32 -10.42
CA ILE A 102 10.23 -6.67 -9.94
C ILE A 102 10.12 -6.71 -8.41
N GLN A 103 11.06 -6.07 -7.69
CA GLN A 103 11.05 -6.06 -6.22
C GLN A 103 9.74 -5.48 -5.65
N PRO A 104 9.33 -4.24 -5.98
CA PRO A 104 8.09 -3.67 -5.45
C PRO A 104 6.84 -4.42 -5.93
N MET A 105 6.87 -5.01 -7.14
CA MET A 105 5.79 -5.85 -7.66
C MET A 105 5.64 -7.16 -6.85
N ALA A 106 6.74 -7.79 -6.44
CA ALA A 106 6.72 -8.97 -5.58
C ALA A 106 6.14 -8.68 -4.20
N ILE A 107 6.50 -7.53 -3.60
CA ILE A 107 5.96 -7.09 -2.30
C ILE A 107 4.45 -6.91 -2.39
N GLU A 108 3.96 -6.25 -3.44
CA GLU A 108 2.52 -6.08 -3.66
C GLU A 108 1.78 -7.39 -3.83
N ALA A 109 2.29 -8.30 -4.66
CA ALA A 109 1.67 -9.60 -4.87
C ALA A 109 1.50 -10.36 -3.55
N VAL A 110 2.56 -10.39 -2.73
CA VAL A 110 2.52 -11.01 -1.40
C VAL A 110 1.51 -10.32 -0.50
N LEU A 111 1.50 -8.98 -0.44
CA LEU A 111 0.55 -8.24 0.40
C LEU A 111 -0.90 -8.44 -0.05
N VAL A 112 -1.18 -8.42 -1.35
CA VAL A 112 -2.53 -8.68 -1.89
C VAL A 112 -3.01 -10.07 -1.49
N VAL A 113 -2.18 -11.10 -1.64
CA VAL A 113 -2.51 -12.47 -1.26
C VAL A 113 -2.75 -12.57 0.24
N LEU A 114 -1.83 -12.05 1.06
CA LEU A 114 -1.94 -12.12 2.52
C LEU A 114 -3.13 -11.33 3.06
N ILE A 115 -3.45 -10.16 2.49
CA ILE A 115 -4.65 -9.40 2.85
C ILE A 115 -5.91 -10.16 2.41
N GLY A 116 -5.90 -10.79 1.23
CA GLY A 116 -7.00 -11.64 0.76
C GLY A 116 -7.25 -12.84 1.69
N LEU A 117 -6.19 -13.49 2.15
CA LEU A 117 -6.25 -14.56 3.14
C LEU A 117 -6.73 -14.05 4.50
N ALA A 118 -6.22 -12.91 4.98
CA ALA A 118 -6.67 -12.31 6.23
C ALA A 118 -8.16 -11.93 6.16
N ARG A 119 -8.60 -11.36 5.04
CA ARG A 119 -9.98 -11.00 4.76
C ARG A 119 -10.91 -12.21 4.85
N SER A 120 -10.50 -13.38 4.36
CA SER A 120 -11.33 -14.59 4.44
C SER A 120 -11.54 -15.11 5.87
N GLN A 121 -10.78 -14.61 6.85
CA GLN A 121 -10.88 -14.96 8.27
C GLN A 121 -11.69 -13.92 9.10
N LEU A 122 -12.02 -12.77 8.51
CA LEU A 122 -12.87 -11.75 9.13
C LEU A 122 -14.36 -12.12 8.98
N ARG A 123 -15.22 -11.41 9.72
CA ARG A 123 -16.68 -11.60 9.64
C ARG A 123 -17.25 -10.90 8.40
#